data_AF-A0AAJ2X233-F1
#
_entry.id   AF-A0AAJ2X233-F1
#
_cell.length_a   1.000
_cell.length_b   1.000
_cell.length_c   1.000
_cell.angle_alpha   90.00
_cell.angle_beta   90.00
_cell.angle_gamma   90.00
#
_symmetry.space_group_name_H-M   'P 1'
#
loop_
_entity.id
_entity.type
_entity.pdbx_description
1 polymer ?
#
loop_
_entity_poly.entity_id
_entity_poly.type
_entity_poly.pdbx_seq_one_letter_code
_entity_poly.pdbx_strand_id
1 'polypeptide(L)'
;MIKVSFRSLFPLLLLSLALPSACARAPGEAGQDAGTPSAATATPASPEKGKTTDSRADVVSAKTSQQELEHRLLRFIDGLTVPADLDYPRMESALGITLGPPSDPAYPWREVKEVPLADGYELYATHRPTKDGFSRIEVAVTLPDHSDPTRVPTPTCIWRAEALSKALEGMGYTRGGQRPFQGGWLRQHWRAINGGSQIFSVSLLLYRTNEQGSPQECAYSVKIDGGKP
;
A
#
# COMPACT_ATOMS: atom_id res chain seq x y z
N MET A 1 32.62 7.42 -46.23
CA MET A 1 32.33 8.79 -46.73
C MET A 1 31.87 9.65 -45.57
N ILE A 2 32.50 10.82 -45.46
CA ILE A 2 32.43 11.81 -44.40
C ILE A 2 31.28 12.79 -44.68
N LYS A 3 30.52 13.21 -43.66
CA LYS A 3 30.31 14.64 -43.40
C LYS A 3 29.80 14.94 -41.99
N VAL A 4 30.60 15.76 -41.31
CA VAL A 4 30.42 16.42 -40.01
C VAL A 4 29.80 17.80 -40.25
N SER A 5 29.00 18.31 -39.29
CA SER A 5 28.99 19.72 -38.80
C SER A 5 27.90 19.84 -37.72
N PHE A 6 28.14 20.07 -36.42
CA PHE A 6 28.83 21.11 -35.63
C PHE A 6 28.16 22.51 -35.59
N ARG A 7 28.03 23.00 -34.35
CA ARG A 7 27.74 24.38 -33.85
C ARG A 7 26.26 24.73 -33.65
N SER A 8 25.85 25.51 -32.65
CA SER A 8 26.39 26.07 -31.39
C SER A 8 25.27 26.99 -30.88
N LEU A 9 25.14 27.19 -29.56
CA LEU A 9 24.89 28.48 -28.86
C LEU A 9 23.95 28.33 -27.64
N PHE A 10 24.56 28.47 -26.47
CA PHE A 10 23.94 28.95 -25.23
C PHE A 10 23.47 30.41 -25.38
N PRO A 11 22.39 30.83 -24.70
CA PRO A 11 22.55 31.70 -23.52
C PRO A 11 21.60 31.29 -22.37
N LEU A 12 22.06 31.05 -21.14
CA LEU A 12 22.22 32.04 -20.04
C LEU A 12 21.10 33.09 -20.00
N LEU A 13 20.07 32.82 -19.19
CA LEU A 13 19.13 33.82 -18.71
C LEU A 13 18.89 33.59 -17.21
N LEU A 14 19.65 34.36 -16.42
CA LEU A 14 19.43 34.62 -15.00
C LEU A 14 18.22 35.55 -14.87
N LEU A 15 17.18 35.12 -14.16
CA LEU A 15 16.09 35.98 -13.70
C LEU A 15 15.97 35.84 -12.18
N SER A 16 16.77 36.66 -11.51
CA SER A 16 16.63 37.01 -10.10
C SER A 16 15.41 37.92 -9.94
N LEU A 17 14.34 37.40 -9.34
CA LEU A 17 13.24 38.20 -8.83
C LEU A 17 13.49 38.49 -7.34
N ALA A 18 13.68 39.78 -7.06
CA ALA A 18 13.80 40.36 -5.73
C ALA A 18 12.49 40.19 -4.95
N LEU A 19 12.58 39.75 -3.69
CA LEU A 19 11.51 39.92 -2.70
C LEU A 19 11.67 41.29 -2.02
N PRO A 20 10.59 42.08 -1.86
CA PRO A 20 10.61 43.22 -0.96
C PRO A 20 10.62 42.76 0.50
N SER A 21 11.57 43.30 1.26
CA SER A 21 11.60 43.31 2.72
C SER A 21 10.69 44.41 3.27
N ALA A 22 9.92 44.12 4.32
CA ALA A 22 9.57 45.00 5.46
C ALA A 22 8.50 44.27 6.30
N CYS A 23 8.83 43.73 7.48
CA CYS A 23 8.86 44.44 8.78
C CYS A 23 7.56 45.16 9.14
N ALA A 24 6.80 44.57 10.06
CA ALA A 24 6.03 45.30 11.06
C ALA A 24 5.88 44.45 12.32
N ARG A 25 6.81 44.61 13.27
CA ARG A 25 6.51 44.50 14.70
C ARG A 25 5.83 45.80 15.09
N ALA A 26 4.78 45.73 15.90
CA ALA A 26 4.43 46.80 16.82
C ALA A 26 4.34 46.24 18.25
N PRO A 27 4.74 47.04 19.26
CA PRO A 27 4.95 46.62 20.64
C PRO A 27 3.68 46.84 21.49
N GLY A 28 3.70 46.25 22.68
CA GLY A 28 2.51 46.04 23.50
C GLY A 28 1.98 47.23 24.28
N GLU A 29 0.94 46.95 25.06
CA GLU A 29 0.65 47.66 26.30
C GLU A 29 0.34 46.66 27.41
N ALA A 30 0.84 47.01 28.57
CA ALA A 30 0.87 46.26 29.80
C ALA A 30 -0.45 46.39 30.58
N GLY A 31 -0.66 45.45 31.50
CA GLY A 31 -1.70 45.52 32.52
C GLY A 31 -1.56 44.35 33.48
N GLN A 32 -0.56 44.42 34.37
CA GLN A 32 -0.55 43.65 35.61
C GLN A 32 -1.81 43.97 36.41
N ASP A 33 -2.46 42.97 37.01
CA ASP A 33 -2.53 42.99 38.46
C ASP A 33 -2.83 41.62 39.07
N ALA A 34 -2.23 41.46 40.25
CA ALA A 34 -2.10 40.25 41.03
C ALA A 34 -3.41 39.82 41.69
N GLY A 35 -3.51 38.51 41.96
CA GLY A 35 -4.58 37.97 42.79
C GLY A 35 -4.57 36.44 42.84
N THR A 36 -3.61 35.84 43.54
CA THR A 36 -3.77 34.49 44.09
C THR A 36 -4.28 34.63 45.53
N PRO A 37 -5.34 33.90 45.90
CA PRO A 37 -5.12 32.82 46.85
C PRO A 37 -5.76 31.48 46.45
N SER A 38 -5.07 30.47 46.94
CA SER A 38 -5.23 29.01 46.90
C SER A 38 -6.63 28.41 47.14
N ALA A 39 -6.78 27.20 46.58
CA ALA A 39 -7.53 26.03 47.06
C ALA A 39 -8.99 25.82 46.61
N ALA A 40 -9.18 24.95 45.62
CA ALA A 40 -10.04 23.76 45.73
C ALA A 40 -9.69 22.76 44.60
N THR A 41 -9.16 21.61 44.99
CA THR A 41 -8.92 20.45 44.13
C THR A 41 -10.26 19.88 43.66
N ALA A 42 -10.62 20.14 42.40
CA ALA A 42 -11.69 19.41 41.72
C ALA A 42 -11.04 18.44 40.72
N THR A 43 -11.08 17.16 41.09
CA THR A 43 -10.71 16.01 40.25
C THR A 43 -11.37 16.13 38.87
N PRO A 44 -10.62 16.20 37.76
CA PRO A 44 -11.21 15.98 36.46
C PRO A 44 -11.60 14.51 36.41
N ALA A 45 -12.91 14.27 36.27
CA ALA A 45 -13.43 12.95 35.98
C ALA A 45 -12.66 12.38 34.79
N SER A 46 -12.09 11.20 35.00
CA SER A 46 -11.44 10.39 33.98
C SER A 46 -12.34 10.37 32.74
N PRO A 47 -11.86 10.80 31.56
CA PRO A 47 -12.59 10.49 30.35
C PRO A 47 -12.71 8.97 30.32
N GLU A 48 -13.95 8.50 30.19
CA GLU A 48 -14.22 7.11 29.84
C GLU A 48 -13.27 6.71 28.72
N LYS A 49 -12.68 5.54 28.91
CA LYS A 49 -11.85 4.83 27.96
C LYS A 49 -12.64 4.67 26.68
N GLY A 50 -12.61 5.70 25.84
CA GLY A 50 -12.95 5.62 24.44
C GLY A 50 -12.12 4.46 23.93
N LYS A 51 -12.80 3.39 23.52
CA LYS A 51 -12.20 2.31 22.77
C LYS A 51 -11.82 2.92 21.43
N THR A 52 -10.71 3.65 21.40
CA THR A 52 -9.92 3.86 20.19
C THR A 52 -9.55 2.44 19.80
N THR A 53 -10.34 1.88 18.90
CA THR A 53 -10.00 0.61 18.27
C THR A 53 -8.81 0.99 17.43
N ASP A 54 -7.61 0.83 17.98
CA ASP A 54 -6.39 0.95 17.22
C ASP A 54 -6.47 -0.19 16.20
N SER A 55 -6.95 0.13 15.00
CA SER A 55 -7.18 -0.83 13.91
C SER A 55 -5.86 -1.36 13.33
N ARG A 56 -4.74 -1.07 14.00
CA ARG A 56 -3.42 -1.59 13.69
C ARG A 56 -3.40 -3.10 13.88
N ALA A 57 -2.93 -3.80 12.85
CA ALA A 57 -2.73 -5.23 12.94
C ALA A 57 -1.50 -5.54 13.81
N ASP A 58 -1.55 -6.65 14.54
CA ASP A 58 -0.37 -7.20 15.22
C ASP A 58 0.74 -7.44 14.20
N VAL A 59 2.00 -7.28 14.62
CA VAL A 59 3.16 -7.50 13.74
C VAL A 59 3.14 -8.93 13.20
N VAL A 60 3.31 -9.06 11.88
CA VAL A 60 3.41 -10.35 11.19
C VAL A 60 4.60 -11.12 11.73
N SER A 61 4.39 -12.41 11.97
CA SER A 61 5.43 -13.31 12.48
C SER A 61 5.17 -14.74 12.01
N ALA A 62 6.06 -15.65 12.39
CA ALA A 62 5.92 -17.09 12.14
C ALA A 62 4.65 -17.74 12.78
N LYS A 63 3.82 -16.96 13.46
CA LYS A 63 2.50 -17.38 13.98
C LYS A 63 1.33 -16.89 13.13
N THR A 64 1.56 -15.95 12.22
CA THR A 64 0.53 -15.39 11.35
C THR A 64 0.27 -16.36 10.20
N SER A 65 -0.96 -16.86 10.09
CA SER A 65 -1.37 -17.74 8.99
C SER A 65 -1.59 -16.96 7.70
N GLN A 66 -1.58 -17.68 6.57
CA GLN A 66 -1.91 -17.10 5.26
C GLN A 66 -3.34 -16.57 5.21
N GLN A 67 -4.28 -17.22 5.90
CA GLN A 67 -5.69 -16.78 5.94
C GLN A 67 -5.86 -15.52 6.76
N GLU A 68 -5.12 -15.38 7.86
CA GLU A 68 -5.10 -14.13 8.64
C GLU A 68 -4.52 -12.98 7.80
N LEU A 69 -3.42 -13.23 7.09
CA LEU A 69 -2.84 -12.26 6.15
C LEU A 69 -3.81 -11.90 5.02
N GLU A 70 -4.50 -12.88 4.43
CA GLU A 70 -5.54 -12.68 3.41
C GLU A 70 -6.62 -11.72 3.93
N HIS A 71 -7.11 -11.97 5.15
CA HIS A 71 -8.17 -11.17 5.75
C HIS A 71 -7.72 -9.72 6.01
N ARG A 72 -6.49 -9.52 6.48
CA ARG A 72 -5.89 -8.18 6.65
C ARG A 72 -5.77 -7.44 5.32
N LEU A 73 -5.31 -8.14 4.28
CA LEU A 73 -5.19 -7.60 2.94
C LEU A 73 -6.54 -7.19 2.35
N LEU A 74 -7.56 -8.05 2.48
CA LEU A 74 -8.92 -7.73 2.02
C LEU A 74 -9.49 -6.51 2.76
N ARG A 75 -9.27 -6.40 4.08
CA ARG A 75 -9.68 -5.23 4.87
C ARG A 75 -8.97 -3.95 4.41
N PHE A 76 -7.68 -4.03 4.09
CA PHE A 76 -6.93 -2.90 3.53
C PHE A 76 -7.54 -2.44 2.20
N ILE A 77 -7.80 -3.38 1.29
CA ILE A 77 -8.40 -3.12 -0.04
C ILE A 77 -9.80 -2.53 0.06
N ASP A 78 -10.62 -3.04 0.97
CA ASP A 78 -11.99 -2.56 1.17
C ASP A 78 -12.02 -1.08 1.56
N GLY A 79 -11.13 -0.69 2.49
CA GLY A 79 -11.02 0.66 3.02
C GLY A 79 -10.49 1.72 2.04
N LEU A 80 -10.11 1.36 0.82
CA LEU A 80 -9.58 2.30 -0.17
C LEU A 80 -10.70 3.18 -0.76
N THR A 81 -10.61 4.50 -0.59
CA THR A 81 -11.64 5.46 -1.03
C THR A 81 -11.07 6.56 -1.92
N VAL A 82 -9.84 7.00 -1.67
CA VAL A 82 -9.14 8.05 -2.41
C VAL A 82 -7.72 7.61 -2.78
N PRO A 83 -7.09 8.15 -3.84
CA PRO A 83 -5.77 7.69 -4.31
C PRO A 83 -4.68 7.64 -3.22
N ALA A 84 -4.72 8.59 -2.29
CA ALA A 84 -3.79 8.69 -1.17
C ALA A 84 -3.88 7.51 -0.19
N ASP A 85 -4.96 6.72 -0.21
CA ASP A 85 -5.15 5.57 0.67
C ASP A 85 -4.22 4.39 0.34
N LEU A 86 -3.56 4.42 -0.82
CA LEU A 86 -2.50 3.46 -1.18
C LEU A 86 -1.14 3.82 -0.56
N ASP A 87 -1.12 4.64 0.50
CA ASP A 87 0.09 5.03 1.20
C ASP A 87 0.75 3.87 1.96
N TYR A 88 2.08 3.92 2.06
CA TYR A 88 2.85 2.85 2.71
C TYR A 88 2.62 2.76 4.24
N PRO A 89 2.48 3.84 5.02
CA PRO A 89 2.20 3.71 6.46
C PRO A 89 0.89 2.98 6.75
N ARG A 90 -0.15 3.24 5.95
CA ARG A 90 -1.44 2.57 6.06
C ARG A 90 -1.34 1.10 5.66
N MET A 91 -0.60 0.78 4.60
CA MET A 91 -0.29 -0.59 4.22
C MET A 91 0.46 -1.34 5.35
N GLU A 92 1.51 -0.73 5.91
CA GLU A 92 2.28 -1.30 7.03
C GLU A 92 1.39 -1.60 8.24
N SER A 93 0.56 -0.63 8.62
CA SER A 93 -0.38 -0.76 9.74
C SER A 93 -1.43 -1.84 9.50
N ALA A 94 -2.00 -1.90 8.29
CA ALA A 94 -3.07 -2.83 7.97
C ALA A 94 -2.58 -4.28 7.87
N LEU A 95 -1.37 -4.50 7.34
CA LEU A 95 -0.80 -5.84 7.18
C LEU A 95 -0.04 -6.29 8.44
N GLY A 96 0.49 -5.34 9.23
CA GLY A 96 1.37 -5.62 10.37
C GLY A 96 2.82 -5.82 9.94
N ILE A 97 3.29 -5.12 8.91
CA ILE A 97 4.66 -5.24 8.39
C ILE A 97 5.44 -3.93 8.60
N THR A 98 6.74 -3.99 8.34
CA THR A 98 7.59 -2.80 8.26
C THR A 98 8.43 -2.90 6.99
N LEU A 99 8.20 -1.97 6.07
CA LEU A 99 8.95 -1.85 4.85
C LEU A 99 10.31 -1.21 5.12
N GLY A 100 11.30 -1.58 4.33
CA GLY A 100 12.62 -0.99 4.38
C GLY A 100 12.63 0.51 4.02
N PRO A 101 13.78 1.17 4.21
CA PRO A 101 14.00 2.49 3.64
C PRO A 101 13.81 2.45 2.11
N PRO A 102 13.51 3.60 1.47
CA PRO A 102 13.37 3.64 0.02
C PRO A 102 14.67 3.22 -0.66
N SER A 103 14.58 2.36 -1.68
CA SER A 103 15.74 1.85 -2.42
C SER A 103 16.49 2.97 -3.18
N ASP A 104 15.78 4.03 -3.56
CA ASP A 104 16.32 5.21 -4.23
C ASP A 104 15.57 6.48 -3.73
N PRO A 105 16.26 7.55 -3.29
CA PRO A 105 15.61 8.81 -2.93
C PRO A 105 14.77 9.45 -4.05
N ALA A 106 15.17 9.27 -5.32
CA ALA A 106 14.44 9.77 -6.49
C ALA A 106 13.26 8.86 -6.89
N TYR A 107 13.33 7.57 -6.53
CA TYR A 107 12.28 6.59 -6.75
C TYR A 107 12.00 5.85 -5.45
N PRO A 108 11.12 6.39 -4.58
CA PRO A 108 10.92 5.91 -3.21
C PRO A 108 10.12 4.59 -3.16
N TRP A 109 10.60 3.59 -3.89
CA TRP A 109 10.19 2.20 -3.81
C TRP A 109 10.69 1.63 -2.49
N ARG A 110 9.76 1.08 -1.72
CA ARG A 110 10.04 0.37 -0.48
C ARG A 110 9.63 -1.09 -0.61
N GLU A 111 10.36 -1.97 0.05
CA GLU A 111 10.04 -3.39 0.07
C GLU A 111 10.35 -4.01 1.42
N VAL A 112 9.71 -5.15 1.68
CA VAL A 112 10.09 -6.11 2.71
C VAL A 112 10.08 -7.50 2.07
N LYS A 113 11.09 -8.30 2.41
CA LYS A 113 11.30 -9.65 1.88
C LYS A 113 11.40 -10.62 3.04
N GLU A 114 11.05 -11.88 2.77
CA GLU A 114 11.32 -13.01 3.67
C GLU A 114 10.74 -12.79 5.08
N VAL A 115 9.57 -12.14 5.19
CA VAL A 115 8.89 -11.99 6.48
C VAL A 115 8.25 -13.33 6.85
N PRO A 116 8.66 -13.99 7.94
CA PRO A 116 8.16 -15.34 8.24
C PRO A 116 6.65 -15.34 8.51
N LEU A 117 5.96 -16.32 7.96
CA LEU A 117 4.58 -16.68 8.25
C LEU A 117 4.52 -18.08 8.90
N ALA A 118 3.34 -18.50 9.33
CA ALA A 118 3.11 -19.87 9.79
C ALA A 118 3.42 -20.90 8.69
N ASP A 119 3.72 -22.13 9.11
CA ASP A 119 3.96 -23.29 8.25
C ASP A 119 5.13 -23.14 7.26
N GLY A 120 6.07 -22.24 7.55
CA GLY A 120 7.28 -22.02 6.76
C GLY A 120 7.09 -21.12 5.54
N TYR A 121 5.89 -20.56 5.33
CA TYR A 121 5.65 -19.59 4.27
C TYR A 121 6.33 -18.25 4.58
N GLU A 122 6.52 -17.43 3.56
CA GLU A 122 7.11 -16.10 3.70
C GLU A 122 6.32 -15.05 2.94
N LEU A 123 6.25 -13.85 3.51
CA LEU A 123 5.62 -12.68 2.92
C LEU A 123 6.68 -11.78 2.26
N TYR A 124 6.37 -11.37 1.04
CA TYR A 124 7.02 -10.29 0.31
C TYR A 124 6.01 -9.17 0.07
N ALA A 125 6.42 -7.92 0.28
CA ALA A 125 5.56 -6.79 -0.05
C ALA A 125 6.35 -5.61 -0.60
N THR A 126 5.74 -4.87 -1.54
CA THR A 126 6.29 -3.63 -2.07
C THR A 126 5.28 -2.52 -2.09
N HIS A 127 5.81 -1.30 -2.02
CA HIS A 127 5.07 -0.09 -2.28
C HIS A 127 5.90 0.85 -3.17
N ARG A 128 5.29 1.38 -4.22
CA ARG A 128 5.92 2.29 -5.17
C ARG A 128 4.97 3.43 -5.54
N PRO A 129 5.26 4.68 -5.14
CA PRO A 129 4.48 5.85 -5.56
C PRO A 129 4.49 6.05 -7.08
N THR A 130 3.39 6.55 -7.62
CA THR A 130 3.24 6.96 -9.01
C THR A 130 2.97 8.47 -9.11
N LYS A 131 3.20 9.05 -10.30
CA LYS A 131 3.11 10.52 -10.50
C LYS A 131 1.68 11.06 -10.47
N ASP A 132 0.69 10.20 -10.63
CA ASP A 132 -0.73 10.51 -10.68
C ASP A 132 -1.41 10.49 -9.29
N GLY A 133 -0.61 10.41 -8.22
CA GLY A 133 -1.09 10.46 -6.84
C GLY A 133 -1.52 9.09 -6.28
N PHE A 134 -1.40 8.03 -7.07
CA PHE A 134 -1.57 6.65 -6.60
C PHE A 134 -0.22 6.06 -6.15
N SER A 135 -0.30 4.82 -5.68
CA SER A 135 0.85 3.94 -5.48
C SER A 135 0.54 2.56 -6.02
N ARG A 136 1.58 1.86 -6.43
CA ARG A 136 1.55 0.43 -6.75
C ARG A 136 1.98 -0.36 -5.56
N ILE A 137 1.16 -1.30 -5.15
CA ILE A 137 1.42 -2.23 -4.05
C ILE A 137 1.44 -3.65 -4.62
N GLU A 138 2.37 -4.46 -4.15
CA GLU A 138 2.35 -5.91 -4.33
C GLU A 138 2.47 -6.57 -2.97
N VAL A 139 1.63 -7.58 -2.73
CA VAL A 139 1.69 -8.46 -1.55
C VAL A 139 1.71 -9.89 -2.08
N ALA A 140 2.78 -10.61 -1.82
CA ALA A 140 2.99 -11.97 -2.29
C ALA A 140 3.39 -12.90 -1.15
N VAL A 141 3.04 -14.17 -1.30
CA VAL A 141 3.43 -15.24 -0.39
C VAL A 141 4.22 -16.29 -1.15
N THR A 142 5.36 -16.67 -0.58
CA THR A 142 6.24 -17.71 -1.09
C THR A 142 5.93 -19.04 -0.40
N LEU A 143 6.02 -20.15 -1.14
CA LEU A 143 5.84 -21.50 -0.61
C LEU A 143 6.95 -21.87 0.39
N PRO A 144 6.73 -22.83 1.32
CA PRO A 144 7.71 -23.21 2.34
C PRO A 144 9.03 -23.77 1.79
N ASP A 145 9.02 -24.33 0.58
CA ASP A 145 10.19 -24.83 -0.11
C ASP A 145 10.84 -23.77 -1.03
N HIS A 146 10.33 -22.54 -0.99
CA HIS A 146 10.70 -21.40 -1.84
C HIS A 146 10.59 -21.66 -3.34
N SER A 147 9.85 -22.69 -3.75
CA SER A 147 9.61 -22.96 -5.16
C SER A 147 8.65 -21.94 -5.78
N ASP A 148 8.80 -21.70 -7.08
CA ASP A 148 7.84 -20.89 -7.85
C ASP A 148 6.56 -21.73 -8.07
N PRO A 149 5.40 -21.33 -7.48
CA PRO A 149 4.17 -22.10 -7.57
C PRO A 149 3.64 -22.23 -9.00
N THR A 150 4.11 -21.40 -9.94
CA THR A 150 3.73 -21.49 -11.37
C THR A 150 4.53 -22.55 -12.13
N ARG A 151 5.60 -23.09 -11.53
CA ARG A 151 6.53 -24.03 -12.18
C ARG A 151 6.53 -25.43 -11.59
N VAL A 152 5.85 -25.62 -10.46
CA VAL A 152 5.73 -26.93 -9.81
C VAL A 152 4.40 -27.61 -10.19
N PRO A 153 4.34 -28.96 -10.31
CA PRO A 153 3.15 -29.64 -10.86
C PRO A 153 1.91 -29.64 -9.93
N THR A 154 2.12 -29.71 -8.61
CA THR A 154 1.06 -29.81 -7.61
C THR A 154 1.38 -28.98 -6.37
N PRO A 155 1.52 -27.64 -6.52
CA PRO A 155 1.79 -26.75 -5.39
C PRO A 155 0.61 -26.76 -4.42
N THR A 156 0.89 -26.64 -3.12
CA THR A 156 -0.15 -26.35 -2.13
C THR A 156 -0.78 -24.99 -2.42
N CYS A 157 -2.09 -24.89 -2.25
CA CYS A 157 -2.82 -23.63 -2.46
C CYS A 157 -2.55 -22.61 -1.35
N ILE A 158 -2.08 -21.42 -1.70
CA ILE A 158 -1.91 -20.29 -0.77
C ILE A 158 -3.28 -19.66 -0.47
N TRP A 159 -3.86 -18.97 -1.46
CA TRP A 159 -5.20 -18.39 -1.37
C TRP A 159 -6.08 -18.89 -2.50
N ARG A 160 -7.34 -19.19 -2.20
CA ARG A 160 -8.30 -19.63 -3.24
C ARG A 160 -8.70 -18.44 -4.11
N ALA A 161 -8.32 -18.46 -5.39
CA ALA A 161 -8.52 -17.32 -6.28
C ALA A 161 -9.99 -16.93 -6.45
N GLU A 162 -10.88 -17.92 -6.47
CA GLU A 162 -12.33 -17.68 -6.59
C GLU A 162 -12.93 -17.05 -5.33
N ALA A 163 -12.46 -17.44 -4.13
CA ALA A 163 -12.90 -16.83 -2.89
C ALA A 163 -12.45 -15.37 -2.80
N LEU A 164 -11.19 -15.09 -3.14
CA LEU A 164 -10.65 -13.74 -3.25
C LEU A 164 -11.44 -12.88 -4.25
N SER A 165 -11.74 -13.42 -5.43
CA SER A 165 -12.49 -12.70 -6.47
C SER A 165 -13.89 -12.32 -5.96
N LYS A 166 -14.59 -13.25 -5.30
CA LYS A 166 -15.91 -12.99 -4.70
C LYS A 166 -15.86 -11.97 -3.57
N ALA A 167 -14.82 -12.00 -2.75
CA ALA A 167 -14.63 -10.98 -1.71
C ALA A 167 -14.46 -9.59 -2.33
N LEU A 168 -13.64 -9.46 -3.37
CA LEU A 168 -13.44 -8.20 -4.10
C LEU A 168 -14.74 -7.71 -4.75
N GLU A 169 -15.51 -8.61 -5.36
CA GLU A 169 -16.84 -8.29 -5.90
C GLU A 169 -17.80 -7.77 -4.82
N GLY A 170 -17.77 -8.37 -3.63
CA GLY A 170 -18.53 -7.89 -2.46
C GLY A 170 -18.14 -6.48 -1.99
N MET A 171 -16.91 -6.03 -2.28
CA MET A 171 -16.43 -4.67 -2.02
C MET A 171 -16.74 -3.69 -3.18
N GLY A 172 -17.45 -4.13 -4.21
CA GLY A 172 -17.80 -3.31 -5.36
C GLY A 172 -16.75 -3.28 -6.47
N TYR A 173 -15.78 -4.20 -6.48
CA TYR A 173 -14.91 -4.39 -7.65
C TYR A 173 -15.62 -5.22 -8.72
N THR A 174 -15.56 -4.79 -9.96
CA THR A 174 -15.98 -5.58 -11.11
C THR A 174 -14.85 -6.52 -11.52
N ARG A 175 -15.15 -7.82 -11.61
CA ARG A 175 -14.22 -8.81 -12.14
C ARG A 175 -14.01 -8.63 -13.64
N GLY A 176 -12.74 -8.62 -14.01
CA GLY A 176 -12.26 -8.48 -15.36
C GLY A 176 -11.85 -9.77 -16.02
N GLY A 177 -11.10 -9.60 -17.11
CA GLY A 177 -10.50 -10.71 -17.83
C GLY A 177 -9.37 -11.39 -17.06
N GLN A 178 -9.01 -12.58 -17.56
CA GLN A 178 -7.85 -13.35 -17.13
C GLN A 178 -6.94 -13.58 -18.33
N ARG A 179 -5.63 -13.37 -18.17
CA ARG A 179 -4.61 -13.53 -19.23
C ARG A 179 -3.37 -14.29 -18.75
N PRO A 180 -2.62 -14.98 -19.61
CA PRO A 180 -1.34 -15.59 -19.22
C PRO A 180 -0.37 -14.54 -18.68
N PHE A 181 0.38 -14.89 -17.63
CA PHE A 181 1.37 -13.99 -17.01
C PHE A 181 2.43 -14.77 -16.23
N GLN A 182 3.70 -14.63 -16.60
CA GLN A 182 4.86 -15.19 -15.87
C GLN A 182 4.72 -16.68 -15.49
N GLY A 183 4.32 -17.54 -16.43
CA GLY A 183 4.13 -18.98 -16.17
C GLY A 183 2.77 -19.34 -15.56
N GLY A 184 2.08 -18.36 -14.97
CA GLY A 184 0.72 -18.49 -14.45
C GLY A 184 -0.29 -17.64 -15.23
N TRP A 185 -1.25 -17.10 -14.49
CA TRP A 185 -2.30 -16.22 -15.01
C TRP A 185 -2.42 -14.96 -14.18
N LEU A 186 -2.93 -13.90 -14.78
CA LEU A 186 -3.29 -12.66 -14.10
C LEU A 186 -4.78 -12.43 -14.28
N ARG A 187 -5.52 -12.32 -13.18
CA ARG A 187 -6.95 -11.97 -13.18
C ARG A 187 -7.14 -10.56 -12.62
N GLN A 188 -7.80 -9.70 -13.39
CA GLN A 188 -8.01 -8.31 -13.02
C GLN A 188 -9.36 -8.09 -12.36
N HIS A 189 -9.42 -7.10 -11.47
CA HIS A 189 -10.62 -6.53 -10.88
C HIS A 189 -10.45 -5.00 -10.84
N TRP A 190 -11.52 -4.25 -10.97
CA TRP A 190 -11.48 -2.78 -10.87
C TRP A 190 -12.70 -2.21 -10.18
N ARG A 191 -12.52 -1.13 -9.43
CA ARG A 191 -13.60 -0.37 -8.78
C ARG A 191 -13.47 1.10 -9.15
N ALA A 192 -14.54 1.68 -9.67
CA ALA A 192 -14.59 3.11 -9.96
C ALA A 192 -14.60 3.94 -8.66
N ILE A 193 -13.88 5.05 -8.67
CA ILE A 193 -13.90 6.08 -7.62
C ILE A 193 -14.09 7.46 -8.24
N ASN A 194 -14.38 8.48 -7.42
CA ASN A 194 -14.54 9.87 -7.87
C ASN A 194 -15.48 9.99 -9.09
N GLY A 195 -16.67 9.40 -8.98
CA GLY A 195 -17.67 9.41 -10.04
C GLY A 195 -17.27 8.68 -11.33
N GLY A 196 -16.25 7.81 -11.28
CA GLY A 196 -15.74 7.06 -12.44
C GLY A 196 -14.58 7.74 -13.18
N SER A 197 -14.12 8.91 -12.72
CA SER A 197 -12.96 9.58 -13.31
C SER A 197 -11.62 8.89 -12.99
N GLN A 198 -11.63 8.00 -11.99
CA GLN A 198 -10.49 7.23 -11.51
C GLN A 198 -10.94 5.83 -11.12
N ILE A 199 -9.98 4.89 -11.04
CA ILE A 199 -10.22 3.52 -10.60
C ILE A 199 -9.18 3.09 -9.57
N PHE A 200 -9.57 2.17 -8.70
CA PHE A 200 -8.65 1.20 -8.11
C PHE A 200 -8.67 -0.08 -8.94
N SER A 201 -7.53 -0.74 -9.05
CA SER A 201 -7.42 -2.04 -9.69
C SER A 201 -6.73 -3.03 -8.76
N VAL A 202 -7.23 -4.27 -8.75
CA VAL A 202 -6.66 -5.40 -8.02
C VAL A 202 -6.42 -6.54 -8.99
N SER A 203 -5.17 -6.93 -9.17
CA SER A 203 -4.78 -8.05 -10.01
C SER A 203 -4.29 -9.21 -9.15
N LEU A 204 -4.92 -10.37 -9.31
CA LEU A 204 -4.48 -11.62 -8.68
C LEU A 204 -3.51 -12.32 -9.62
N LEU A 205 -2.32 -12.67 -9.13
CA LEU A 205 -1.39 -13.55 -9.84
C LEU A 205 -1.64 -14.99 -9.42
N LEU A 206 -1.94 -15.83 -10.40
CA LEU A 206 -2.56 -17.13 -10.21
C LEU A 206 -1.66 -18.26 -10.72
N TYR A 207 -1.75 -19.39 -10.05
CA TYR A 207 -1.27 -20.69 -10.49
C TYR A 207 -2.42 -21.71 -10.36
N ARG A 208 -2.23 -22.89 -10.94
CA ARG A 208 -3.19 -24.00 -10.85
C ARG A 208 -2.58 -25.11 -10.02
N THR A 209 -3.40 -25.73 -9.19
CA THR A 209 -3.07 -26.94 -8.44
C THR A 209 -4.13 -27.99 -8.64
N ASN A 210 -3.73 -29.25 -8.54
CA ASN A 210 -4.61 -30.42 -8.57
C ASN A 210 -4.53 -31.22 -7.26
N GLU A 211 -4.03 -30.61 -6.16
CA GLU A 211 -3.81 -31.25 -4.86
C GLU A 211 -5.03 -32.04 -4.34
N GLN A 212 -6.25 -31.60 -4.67
CA GLN A 212 -7.52 -32.19 -4.23
C GLN A 212 -8.26 -32.93 -5.35
N GLY A 213 -7.57 -33.37 -6.41
CA GLY A 213 -8.15 -34.15 -7.51
C GLY A 213 -9.03 -33.35 -8.49
N SER A 214 -9.20 -32.05 -8.26
CA SER A 214 -9.83 -31.12 -9.20
C SER A 214 -8.94 -29.90 -9.43
N PRO A 215 -8.85 -29.37 -10.67
CA PRO A 215 -8.08 -28.16 -10.92
C PRO A 215 -8.64 -26.97 -10.16
N GLN A 216 -7.83 -26.41 -9.27
CA GLN A 216 -8.14 -25.21 -8.51
C GLN A 216 -7.16 -24.10 -8.87
N GLU A 217 -7.67 -22.88 -9.04
CA GLU A 217 -6.85 -21.69 -9.21
C GLU A 217 -6.55 -21.07 -7.84
N CYS A 218 -5.27 -20.81 -7.61
CA CYS A 218 -4.75 -20.27 -6.36
C CYS A 218 -3.97 -18.99 -6.65
N ALA A 219 -4.09 -18.00 -5.77
CA ALA A 219 -3.33 -16.76 -5.86
C ALA A 219 -2.09 -16.85 -4.96
N TYR A 220 -0.94 -16.45 -5.50
CA TYR A 220 0.31 -16.30 -4.74
C TYR A 220 0.69 -14.82 -4.55
N SER A 221 0.10 -13.91 -5.32
CA SER A 221 0.35 -12.47 -5.23
C SER A 221 -0.90 -11.68 -5.57
N VAL A 222 -1.07 -10.55 -4.88
CA VAL A 222 -2.09 -9.55 -5.10
C VAL A 222 -1.41 -8.22 -5.39
N LYS A 223 -1.70 -7.65 -6.56
CA LYS A 223 -1.23 -6.33 -6.98
C LYS A 223 -2.36 -5.34 -6.89
N ILE A 224 -2.13 -4.24 -6.20
CA ILE A 224 -3.09 -3.15 -6.04
C ILE A 224 -2.48 -1.92 -6.72
N ASP A 225 -3.25 -1.29 -7.59
CA ASP A 225 -2.88 -0.07 -8.30
C ASP A 225 -4.10 0.85 -8.39
N GLY A 226 -3.91 2.03 -8.94
CA GLY A 226 -5.01 2.87 -9.39
C GLY A 226 -4.58 3.79 -10.51
N GLY A 227 -5.51 4.61 -10.96
CA GLY A 227 -5.23 5.53 -12.05
C GLY A 227 -6.49 6.05 -12.69
N LYS A 228 -6.33 6.58 -13.89
CA LYS A 228 -7.45 6.90 -14.77
C LYS A 228 -7.89 5.62 -15.52
N PRO A 229 -9.19 5.46 -15.82
CA PRO A 229 -9.71 4.32 -16.59
C PRO A 229 -9.04 4.14 -17.95
#